data_AF-A0A2S2QUH0-F1
#
_entry.id   AF-A0A2S2QUH0-F1
#
_cell.length_a   1.000
_cell.length_b   1.000
_cell.length_c   1.000
_cell.angle_alpha   90.00
_cell.angle_beta   90.00
_cell.angle_gamma   90.00
#
_symmetry.space_group_name_H-M   'P 1'
#
loop_
_entity.id
_entity.type
_entity.pdbx_description
1 polymer ?
#
loop_
_entity_poly.entity_id
_entity_poly.type
_entity_poly.pdbx_seq_one_letter_code
_entity_poly.pdbx_strand_id
1 'polypeptide(L)'
;MCTKNGVLYKKNSQKVGDSFKLKETEFINKLNNLFDIAHVNALNIMKIENDKQFLINQRLPGRIGCLGSIDKKLLENENKAEKRKYSEIEKLTNRKLQHLNYNATEI
;
A
#
# COMPACT_ATOMS: atom_id res chain seq x y z
N MET A 1 42.51 10.42 0.04
CA MET A 1 41.45 11.45 0.18
C MET A 1 40.10 10.76 0.04
N CYS A 2 39.35 10.60 1.14
CA CYS A 2 38.00 10.02 1.09
C CYS A 2 36.97 11.14 1.24
N THR A 3 35.94 11.11 0.40
CA THR A 3 34.94 12.16 0.20
C THR A 3 34.13 12.42 1.47
N LYS A 4 34.17 13.67 1.92
CA LYS A 4 33.19 14.26 2.83
C LYS A 4 31.84 14.21 2.13
N ASN A 5 30.86 13.46 2.63
CA ASN A 5 29.40 13.70 2.50
C ASN A 5 28.62 12.58 3.22
N GLY A 6 28.59 12.62 4.55
CA GLY A 6 27.86 11.63 5.34
C GLY A 6 27.46 12.07 6.75
N VAL A 7 27.58 13.36 7.10
CA VAL A 7 27.40 13.80 8.49
C VAL A 7 26.58 15.08 8.54
N LEU A 8 25.30 15.00 8.19
CA LEU A 8 24.35 16.07 8.48
C LEU A 8 23.02 15.61 9.14
N TYR A 9 22.92 14.35 9.54
CA TYR A 9 21.74 13.82 10.26
C TYR A 9 22.01 13.47 11.73
N LYS A 10 23.22 13.69 12.27
CA LYS A 10 23.56 13.31 13.66
C LYS A 10 23.53 14.45 14.68
N LYS A 11 23.58 15.73 14.26
CA LYS A 11 23.75 16.86 15.19
C LYS A 11 22.55 17.12 16.12
N ASN A 12 21.36 16.63 15.79
CA ASN A 12 20.15 16.85 16.60
C ASN A 12 19.56 15.56 17.21
N SER A 13 20.02 14.38 16.80
CA SER A 13 19.49 13.09 17.27
C SER A 13 19.76 12.81 18.76
N GLN A 14 20.70 13.54 19.37
CA GLN A 14 21.11 13.38 20.77
C GLN A 14 20.83 14.63 21.62
N LYS A 15 20.14 15.64 21.06
CA LYS A 15 19.82 16.86 21.81
C LYS A 15 18.66 16.62 22.76
N VAL A 16 18.97 16.36 24.02
CA VAL A 16 17.99 16.21 25.10
C VAL A 16 17.82 17.58 25.76
N GLY A 17 16.88 18.37 25.25
CA GLY A 17 16.45 19.62 25.87
C GLY A 17 14.93 19.65 25.98
N ASP A 18 14.39 20.31 26.99
CA ASP A 18 12.94 20.29 27.25
C ASP A 18 12.13 20.89 26.08
N SER A 19 12.70 21.86 25.36
CA SER A 19 12.12 22.40 24.13
C SER A 19 12.06 21.40 22.98
N PHE A 20 12.99 20.43 22.93
CA PHE A 20 12.97 19.35 21.94
C PHE A 20 11.93 18.29 22.31
N LYS A 21 11.84 17.93 23.59
CA LYS A 21 10.80 17.01 24.09
C LYS A 21 9.41 17.55 23.81
N LEU A 22 9.17 18.85 24.06
CA LEU A 22 7.88 19.47 23.75
C LEU A 22 7.54 19.36 22.26
N LYS A 23 8.48 19.70 21.37
CA LYS A 23 8.30 19.58 19.91
C LYS A 23 8.07 18.13 19.47
N GLU A 24 8.75 17.18 20.09
CA GLU A 24 8.54 15.76 19.83
C GLU A 24 7.14 15.33 20.23
N THR A 25 6.65 15.72 21.41
CA THR A 25 5.27 15.44 21.83
C THR A 25 4.23 16.09 20.92
N GLU A 26 4.44 17.35 20.51
CA GLU A 26 3.56 18.03 19.56
C GLU A 26 3.54 17.33 18.20
N PHE A 27 4.70 16.87 17.73
CA PHE A 27 4.82 16.14 16.49
C PHE A 27 4.08 14.79 16.56
N ILE A 28 4.28 14.02 17.64
CA ILE A 28 3.58 12.75 17.86
C ILE A 28 2.06 12.97 17.89
N ASN A 29 1.59 14.01 18.58
CA ASN A 29 0.17 14.34 18.65
C ASN A 29 -0.41 14.70 17.27
N LYS A 30 0.31 15.53 16.49
CA LYS A 30 -0.11 15.87 15.11
C LYS A 30 -0.14 14.66 14.19
N LEU A 31 0.85 13.78 14.34
CA LEU A 31 0.95 12.54 13.57
C LEU A 31 -0.22 11.58 13.91
N ASN A 32 -0.54 11.42 15.19
CA ASN A 32 -1.69 10.61 15.62
C ASN A 32 -3.02 11.17 15.07
N ASN A 33 -3.22 12.49 15.16
CA ASN A 33 -4.40 13.15 14.60
C ASN A 33 -4.54 12.94 13.08
N LEU A 34 -3.42 12.99 12.35
CA LEU A 34 -3.42 12.74 10.90
C LEU A 34 -3.87 11.31 10.59
N PHE A 35 -3.36 10.32 11.33
CA PHE A 35 -3.76 8.92 11.15
C PHE A 35 -5.22 8.69 11.52
N ASP A 36 -5.75 9.35 12.54
CA ASP A 36 -7.16 9.21 12.91
C ASP A 36 -8.10 9.75 11.84
N ILE A 37 -7.76 10.90 11.23
CA ILE A 37 -8.54 11.46 10.11
C ILE A 37 -8.45 10.55 8.88
N ALA A 38 -7.25 10.09 8.51
CA ALA A 38 -7.05 9.27 7.33
C ALA A 38 -7.68 7.88 7.45
N HIS A 39 -7.66 7.28 8.65
CA HIS A 39 -8.10 5.90 8.85
C HIS A 39 -9.58 5.74 9.21
N VAL A 40 -10.30 6.81 9.55
CA VAL A 40 -11.74 6.78 9.89
C VAL A 40 -12.57 6.04 8.82
N ASN A 41 -12.27 6.27 7.55
CA ASN A 41 -12.97 5.60 6.45
C ASN A 41 -12.24 4.36 5.93
N ALA A 42 -10.92 4.27 6.12
CA ALA A 42 -10.10 3.17 5.61
C ALA A 42 -10.51 1.82 6.21
N LEU A 43 -10.77 1.77 7.52
CA LEU A 43 -11.18 0.54 8.20
C LEU A 43 -12.53 -0.01 7.70
N ASN A 44 -13.42 0.88 7.26
CA ASN A 44 -14.74 0.52 6.73
C ASN A 44 -14.67 0.07 5.27
N ILE A 45 -13.72 0.59 4.49
CA ILE A 45 -13.55 0.29 3.06
C ILE A 45 -12.75 -1.01 2.87
N MET A 46 -11.76 -1.27 3.72
CA MET A 46 -10.90 -2.44 3.59
C MET A 46 -11.66 -3.75 3.85
N LYS A 47 -11.46 -4.72 2.96
CA LYS A 47 -12.08 -6.06 3.05
C LYS A 47 -11.16 -7.10 3.68
N ILE A 48 -9.84 -6.89 3.56
CA ILE A 48 -8.83 -7.84 4.04
C ILE A 48 -8.55 -7.53 5.51
N GLU A 49 -8.72 -8.54 6.37
CA GLU A 49 -8.53 -8.38 7.81
C GLU A 49 -7.08 -8.08 8.18
N ASN A 50 -6.11 -8.69 7.49
CA ASN A 50 -4.68 -8.41 7.69
C ASN A 50 -4.32 -6.94 7.50
N ASP A 51 -4.93 -6.27 6.52
CA ASP A 51 -4.67 -4.86 6.23
C ASP A 51 -5.26 -3.97 7.33
N LYS A 52 -6.44 -4.33 7.86
CA LYS A 52 -7.02 -3.66 9.03
C LYS A 52 -6.14 -3.80 10.25
N GLN A 53 -5.67 -5.01 10.52
CA GLN A 53 -4.76 -5.28 11.63
C GLN A 53 -3.45 -4.51 11.49
N PHE A 54 -2.94 -4.37 10.27
CA PHE A 54 -1.77 -3.53 10.02
C PHE A 54 -2.01 -2.05 10.34
N LEU A 55 -3.14 -1.48 9.90
CA LEU A 55 -3.50 -0.09 10.24
C LEU A 55 -3.67 0.11 11.76
N ILE A 56 -4.23 -0.88 12.45
CA ILE A 56 -4.35 -0.85 13.92
C ILE A 56 -2.95 -0.89 14.55
N ASN A 57 -2.05 -1.74 14.06
CA ASN A 57 -0.68 -1.85 14.56
C ASN A 57 0.16 -0.57 14.34
N GLN A 58 -0.16 0.24 13.32
CA GLN A 58 0.46 1.55 13.14
C GLN A 58 0.07 2.56 14.24
N ARG A 59 -1.10 2.40 14.87
CA ARG A 59 -1.54 3.24 16.00
C ARG A 59 -0.90 2.84 17.32
N LEU A 60 -0.39 1.61 17.42
CA LEU A 60 0.21 1.13 18.66
C LEU A 60 1.59 1.79 18.90
N PRO A 61 1.88 2.20 20.15
CA PRO A 61 3.18 2.73 20.51
C PRO A 61 4.26 1.69 20.22
N GLY A 62 5.38 2.12 19.65
CA GLY A 62 6.46 1.22 19.19
C GLY A 62 6.46 0.89 17.70
N ARG A 63 5.43 1.31 16.94
CA ARG A 63 5.34 1.20 15.46
C ARG A 63 5.66 -0.20 14.95
N ILE A 64 4.89 -1.19 15.40
CA ILE A 64 5.04 -2.60 15.00
C ILE A 64 4.33 -2.82 13.66
N GLY A 65 4.76 -2.13 12.60
CA GLY A 65 4.11 -2.17 11.29
C GLY A 65 5.12 -2.42 10.19
N CYS A 66 5.43 -3.69 9.90
CA CYS A 66 6.15 -4.06 8.67
C CYS A 66 5.25 -4.91 7.78
N LEU A 67 4.85 -4.35 6.63
CA LEU A 67 4.00 -4.99 5.62
C LEU A 67 4.81 -5.81 4.59
N GLY A 68 6.14 -5.80 4.69
CA GLY A 68 7.04 -6.05 3.55
C GLY A 68 7.03 -7.45 2.93
N SER A 69 6.47 -8.47 3.60
CA SER A 69 6.59 -9.87 3.15
C SER A 69 5.28 -10.53 2.71
N ILE A 70 4.12 -10.02 3.13
CA ILE A 70 2.83 -10.67 2.89
C ILE A 70 2.24 -10.26 1.53
N ASP A 71 2.44 -9.00 1.13
CA ASP A 71 1.80 -8.42 -0.06
C ASP A 71 2.25 -9.03 -1.38
N LYS A 72 3.49 -9.56 -1.46
CA LYS A 72 4.00 -10.12 -2.72
C LYS A 72 3.15 -11.30 -3.21
N LYS A 73 2.73 -12.17 -2.29
CA LYS A 73 1.89 -13.34 -2.62
C LYS A 73 0.46 -12.92 -3.00
N LEU A 74 -0.07 -11.89 -2.33
CA LEU A 74 -1.38 -11.33 -2.67
C LEU A 74 -1.35 -10.71 -4.08
N LEU A 75 -0.36 -9.87 -4.36
CA LEU A 75 -0.15 -9.23 -5.65
C LEU A 75 0.01 -10.25 -6.77
N GLU A 76 0.75 -11.34 -6.55
CA GLU A 76 0.88 -12.42 -7.52
C GLU A 76 -0.46 -13.15 -7.77
N ASN A 77 -1.29 -13.32 -6.74
CA ASN A 77 -2.61 -13.94 -6.88
C ASN A 77 -3.60 -13.04 -7.62
N GLU A 78 -3.60 -11.73 -7.32
CA GLU A 78 -4.43 -10.74 -8.03
C GLU A 78 -4.04 -10.66 -9.50
N ASN A 79 -2.75 -10.56 -9.80
CA ASN A 79 -2.24 -10.57 -11.18
C ASN A 79 -2.62 -11.86 -11.93
N LYS A 80 -2.60 -13.02 -11.26
CA LYS A 80 -3.06 -14.29 -11.87
C LYS A 80 -4.56 -14.27 -12.14
N ALA A 81 -5.37 -13.77 -11.20
CA ALA A 81 -6.81 -13.66 -11.37
C ALA A 81 -7.18 -12.71 -12.52
N GLU A 82 -6.46 -11.59 -12.63
CA GLU A 82 -6.64 -10.61 -13.69
C GLU A 82 -6.27 -11.19 -15.07
N LYS A 83 -5.12 -11.88 -15.17
CA LYS A 83 -4.73 -12.58 -16.41
C LYS A 83 -5.76 -13.61 -16.86
N ARG A 84 -6.39 -14.35 -15.94
CA ARG A 84 -7.47 -15.29 -16.28
C ARG A 84 -8.66 -14.58 -16.89
N LYS A 85 -9.11 -13.47 -16.28
CA LYS A 85 -10.22 -12.66 -16.80
C LYS A 85 -9.93 -12.14 -18.21
N TYR A 86 -8.75 -11.57 -18.45
CA TYR A 86 -8.36 -11.11 -19.79
C TYR A 86 -8.35 -12.26 -20.80
N SER A 87 -7.83 -13.43 -20.43
CA SER A 87 -7.79 -14.59 -21.32
C SER A 87 -9.20 -15.13 -21.67
N GLU A 88 -10.15 -15.06 -20.74
CA GLU A 88 -11.53 -15.47 -21.01
C GLU A 88 -12.25 -14.48 -21.90
N ILE A 89 -12.07 -13.19 -21.64
CA ILE A 89 -12.61 -12.12 -22.48
C ILE A 89 -12.07 -12.27 -23.92
N GLU A 90 -10.77 -12.50 -24.07
CA GLU A 90 -10.13 -12.69 -25.38
C GLU A 90 -10.68 -13.91 -26.13
N LYS A 91 -10.87 -15.05 -25.43
CA LYS A 91 -11.49 -16.25 -26.02
C LYS A 91 -12.92 -15.98 -26.46
N LEU A 92 -13.70 -15.25 -25.66
CA LEU A 92 -15.09 -14.90 -25.98
C LEU A 92 -15.16 -13.96 -27.18
N THR A 93 -14.29 -12.94 -27.25
CA THR A 93 -14.22 -12.05 -28.40
C THR A 93 -13.81 -12.80 -29.66
N ASN A 94 -12.83 -13.70 -29.58
CA ASN A 94 -12.38 -14.48 -30.74
C ASN A 94 -13.47 -15.43 -31.25
N ARG A 95 -14.22 -16.10 -30.37
CA ARG A 95 -15.40 -16.91 -30.76
C ARG A 95 -16.48 -16.07 -31.42
N LYS A 96 -16.73 -14.87 -30.90
CA LYS A 96 -17.74 -13.94 -31.45
C LYS A 96 -17.33 -13.43 -32.84
N LEU A 97 -16.06 -13.09 -33.03
CA LEU A 97 -15.51 -12.68 -34.32
C LEU A 97 -15.54 -13.82 -35.35
N GLN A 98 -15.23 -15.05 -34.95
CA GLN A 98 -15.33 -16.22 -35.83
C GLN A 98 -16.78 -16.46 -36.30
N HIS A 99 -17.75 -16.40 -35.40
CA HIS A 99 -19.17 -16.51 -35.77
C HIS A 99 -19.62 -15.39 -36.71
N LEU A 100 -19.21 -14.14 -36.45
CA LEU A 100 -19.57 -13.01 -37.31
C LEU A 100 -18.95 -13.13 -38.71
N ASN A 101 -17.70 -13.57 -38.81
CA ASN A 101 -17.02 -13.77 -40.08
C ASN A 101 -17.66 -14.91 -40.89
N TYR A 102 -18.01 -16.03 -40.26
CA TYR A 102 -18.70 -17.15 -40.90
C TYR A 102 -20.04 -16.71 -41.50
N ASN A 103 -20.85 -15.98 -40.72
CA ASN A 103 -22.14 -15.45 -41.18
C ASN A 103 -22.01 -14.39 -42.29
N ALA A 104 -20.90 -13.66 -42.35
CA ALA A 104 -20.63 -12.67 -43.39
C ALA A 104 -20.18 -13.29 -44.72
N THR A 105 -19.63 -14.51 -44.69
CA THR A 105 -19.24 -15.28 -45.88
C THR A 105 -20.34 -16.15 -46.48
N GLU A 106 -21.46 -16.34 -45.77
CA GLU A 106 -22.63 -17.12 -46.23
C GLU A 106 -23.74 -16.26 -46.89
N ILE A 107 -23.44 -14.98 -47.20
CA ILE A 107 -24.30 -14.06 -47.98
C ILE A 107 -23.63 -13.78 -49.32
#